data_AF-A0A351LF61-F1
#
_entry.id   AF-A0A351LF61-F1
#
_cell.length_a   1.000
_cell.length_b   1.000
_cell.length_c   1.000
_cell.angle_alpha   90.00
_cell.angle_beta   90.00
_cell.angle_gamma   90.00
#
_symmetry.space_group_name_H-M   'P 1'
#
loop_
_entity.id
_entity.type
_entity.pdbx_description
1 polymer ?
#
loop_
_entity_poly.entity_id
_entity_poly.type
_entity_poly.pdbx_seq_one_letter_code
_entity_poly.pdbx_strand_id
1 'polypeptide(L)' 'IAATNNGLNGLEVKDVAEGNKLTISDSSFTGNTDDGIDINGSNNKLNVSDVQLSNNKDDGFDIGGNAN' A
#
# COMPACT_ATOMS: atom_id res chain seq x y z
N ILE A 1 -5.30 4.73 -9.88
CA ILE A 1 -5.66 3.27 -9.81
C ILE A 1 -6.79 3.10 -8.81
N ALA A 2 -7.71 2.16 -9.03
CA ALA A 2 -8.73 1.81 -8.04
C ALA A 2 -8.60 0.32 -7.70
N ALA A 3 -8.38 -0.01 -6.42
CA ALA A 3 -8.40 -1.37 -5.92
C ALA A 3 -9.44 -1.46 -4.80
N THR A 4 -10.50 -2.23 -5.04
CA THR A 4 -11.67 -2.24 -4.17
C THR A 4 -12.09 -3.65 -3.81
N ASN A 5 -12.42 -3.88 -2.53
CA ASN A 5 -12.92 -5.16 -2.03
C ASN A 5 -11.99 -6.34 -2.36
N ASN A 6 -10.67 -6.14 -2.29
CA ASN A 6 -9.72 -7.22 -2.48
C ASN A 6 -9.70 -8.14 -1.24
N GLY A 7 -9.38 -9.42 -1.47
CA GLY A 7 -9.33 -10.44 -0.42
C GLY A 7 -8.09 -10.39 0.50
N LEU A 8 -7.23 -9.39 0.31
CA LEU A 8 -6.11 -8.97 1.16
C LEU A 8 -5.90 -7.46 0.92
N ASN A 9 -4.67 -7.03 0.66
CA ASN A 9 -4.27 -5.64 0.43
C ASN A 9 -4.72 -5.12 -0.94
N GLY A 10 -4.91 -3.80 -1.04
CA GLY A 10 -5.14 -3.14 -2.33
C GLY A 10 -3.88 -3.03 -3.19
N LEU A 11 -2.73 -2.74 -2.56
CA LEU A 11 -1.39 -2.80 -3.16
C LEU A 11 -0.40 -3.35 -2.12
N GLU A 12 0.50 -4.22 -2.54
CA GLU A 12 1.46 -4.89 -1.64
C GLU A 12 2.88 -4.84 -2.22
N VAL A 13 3.86 -4.38 -1.41
CA VAL A 13 5.29 -4.56 -1.64
C VAL A 13 5.83 -5.50 -0.56
N LYS A 14 6.06 -6.76 -0.95
CA LYS A 14 6.42 -7.85 -0.04
C LYS A 14 7.78 -7.68 0.64
N ASP A 15 7.96 -8.38 1.75
CA ASP A 15 9.14 -8.37 2.62
C ASP A 15 10.47 -8.63 1.88
N VAL A 16 10.44 -9.51 0.88
CA VAL A 16 11.62 -9.87 0.08
C VAL A 16 11.96 -8.84 -1.00
N ALA A 17 11.13 -7.80 -1.18
CA ALA A 17 11.33 -6.77 -2.17
C ALA A 17 12.22 -5.65 -1.60
N GLU A 18 13.29 -5.32 -2.29
CA GLU A 18 14.27 -4.33 -1.86
C GLU A 18 14.49 -3.22 -2.89
N GLY A 19 14.68 -1.98 -2.43
CA GLY A 19 15.16 -0.88 -3.28
C GLY A 19 14.14 -0.33 -4.28
N ASN A 20 12.85 -0.59 -4.09
CA ASN A 20 11.83 -0.19 -5.05
C ASN A 20 11.56 1.31 -4.99
N LYS A 21 11.23 1.89 -6.15
CA LYS A 21 10.72 3.27 -6.24
C LYS A 21 9.27 3.21 -6.69
N LEU A 22 8.36 3.49 -5.77
CA LEU A 22 6.94 3.43 -6.02
C LEU A 22 6.36 4.85 -6.06
N THR A 23 5.55 5.14 -7.09
CA THR A 23 4.77 6.37 -7.17
C THR A 23 3.31 6.00 -7.33
N ILE A 24 2.49 6.48 -6.41
CA ILE A 24 1.04 6.27 -6.40
C ILE A 24 0.40 7.64 -6.36
N SER A 25 -0.29 8.02 -7.42
CA SER A 25 -1.04 9.26 -7.50
C SER A 25 -2.49 9.01 -7.94
N ASP A 26 -3.40 9.91 -7.58
CA ASP A 26 -4.80 9.92 -8.05
C ASP A 26 -5.47 8.53 -7.98
N SER A 27 -5.41 7.93 -6.79
CA SER A 27 -5.78 6.53 -6.59
C SER A 27 -6.73 6.33 -5.41
N SER A 28 -7.40 5.19 -5.39
CA SER A 28 -8.34 4.82 -4.33
C SER A 28 -8.19 3.35 -3.96
N PHE A 29 -7.96 3.07 -2.68
CA PHE A 29 -7.88 1.72 -2.12
C PHE A 29 -8.92 1.59 -1.01
N THR A 30 -10.01 0.85 -1.28
CA THR A 30 -11.18 0.86 -0.40
C THR A 30 -11.83 -0.50 -0.19
N GLY A 31 -12.29 -0.79 1.03
CA GLY A 31 -13.02 -2.03 1.29
C GLY A 31 -12.14 -3.28 1.29
N ASN A 32 -10.82 -3.13 1.29
CA ASN A 32 -9.90 -4.27 1.27
C ASN A 32 -9.98 -5.02 2.60
N THR A 33 -9.88 -6.35 2.57
CA THR A 33 -10.05 -7.18 3.78
C THR A 33 -8.84 -7.18 4.70
N ASP A 34 -7.79 -6.46 4.31
CA ASP A 34 -6.61 -6.17 5.10
C ASP A 34 -6.27 -4.69 4.89
N ASP A 35 -5.11 -4.32 4.36
CA ASP A 35 -4.70 -2.92 4.17
C ASP A 35 -5.14 -2.30 2.83
N GLY A 36 -5.18 -0.98 2.79
CA GLY A 36 -5.24 -0.26 1.51
C GLY A 36 -3.95 -0.42 0.71
N ILE A 37 -2.83 -0.03 1.31
CA ILE A 37 -1.48 -0.16 0.79
C ILE A 37 -0.61 -0.76 1.89
N ASP A 38 0.13 -1.82 1.57
CA ASP A 38 1.05 -2.50 2.48
C ASP A 38 2.47 -2.54 1.89
N ILE A 39 3.45 -2.04 2.64
CA ILE A 39 4.86 -2.02 2.29
C ILE A 39 5.68 -2.70 3.39
N ASN A 40 5.98 -3.98 3.21
CA ASN A 40 6.78 -4.76 4.16
C ASN A 40 8.22 -5.02 3.71
N GLY A 41 8.59 -4.61 2.48
CA GLY A 41 9.96 -4.70 1.95
C GLY A 41 10.99 -3.79 2.64
N SER A 42 12.24 -3.74 2.14
CA SER A 42 13.30 -2.88 2.71
C SER A 42 13.91 -1.89 1.72
N ASN A 43 14.41 -0.76 2.22
CA ASN A 43 15.09 0.28 1.43
C ASN A 43 14.25 0.84 0.26
N ASN A 44 12.93 0.82 0.39
CA ASN A 44 12.06 1.35 -0.66
C ASN A 44 11.98 2.88 -0.59
N LYS A 45 11.46 3.50 -1.64
CA LYS A 45 11.13 4.92 -1.65
C LYS A 45 9.76 5.11 -2.25
N LEU A 46 8.87 5.71 -1.48
CA LEU A 46 7.49 5.93 -1.86
C LEU A 46 7.20 7.41 -2.08
N ASN A 47 6.46 7.69 -3.15
CA ASN A 47 5.81 8.97 -3.37
C ASN A 47 4.30 8.73 -3.53
N VAL A 48 3.52 9.12 -2.53
CA VAL A 48 2.08 8.89 -2.47
C VAL A 48 1.39 10.24 -2.39
N SER A 49 0.58 10.59 -3.39
CA SER A 49 -0.15 11.86 -3.45
C SER A 49 -1.58 11.63 -3.94
N ASP A 50 -2.54 12.41 -3.45
CA ASP A 50 -3.93 12.36 -3.94
C ASP A 50 -4.54 10.95 -3.91
N VAL A 51 -4.27 10.20 -2.84
CA VAL A 51 -4.77 8.84 -2.63
C VAL A 51 -5.86 8.83 -1.56
N GLN A 52 -6.99 8.18 -1.88
CA GLN A 52 -8.04 7.87 -0.92
C GLN A 52 -7.85 6.46 -0.37
N LEU A 53 -7.84 6.34 0.95
CA LEU A 53 -7.74 5.07 1.68
C LEU A 53 -8.90 5.02 2.66
N SER A 54 -9.89 4.16 2.41
CA SER A 54 -11.12 4.18 3.22
C SER A 54 -11.79 2.81 3.32
N ASN A 55 -12.32 2.49 4.49
CA ASN A 55 -13.03 1.23 4.77
C ASN A 55 -12.18 -0.04 4.52
N ASN A 56 -10.85 0.04 4.62
CA ASN A 56 -10.02 -1.16 4.69
C ASN A 56 -10.15 -1.77 6.09
N LYS A 57 -10.00 -3.10 6.22
CA LYS A 57 -10.31 -3.81 7.47
C LYS A 57 -9.23 -3.57 8.53
N ASP A 58 -7.98 -3.49 8.12
CA ASP A 58 -6.87 -3.12 8.98
C ASP A 58 -6.45 -1.68 8.68
N ASP A 59 -5.24 -1.43 8.17
CA ASP A 59 -4.74 -0.07 7.97
C ASP A 59 -5.11 0.52 6.59
N GLY A 60 -5.20 1.85 6.56
CA GLY A 60 -5.28 2.56 5.29
C GLY A 60 -3.98 2.42 4.50
N PHE A 61 -2.86 2.63 5.19
CA PHE A 61 -1.50 2.59 4.66
C PHE A 61 -0.56 2.05 5.73
N ASP A 62 -0.07 0.83 5.56
CA ASP A 62 0.94 0.22 6.40
C ASP A 62 2.33 0.29 5.72
N ILE A 63 3.33 0.69 6.51
CA ILE A 63 4.75 0.68 6.12
C ILE A 63 5.50 -0.04 7.23
N GLY A 64 5.67 -1.34 7.02
CA GLY A 64 6.58 -2.19 7.77
C GLY A 64 7.98 -2.23 7.17
N GLY A 65 8.68 -3.34 7.42
CA GLY A 65 10.04 -3.56 6.93
C GLY A 65 11.08 -2.58 7.48
N ASN A 66 12.20 -2.39 6.75
CA ASN A 66 13.32 -1.55 7.20
C ASN A 66 13.67 -0.47 6.18
N ALA A 67 13.78 0.79 6.65
CA ALA A 67 14.30 1.94 5.88
C ALA A 67 13.53 2.27 4.58
N ASN A 68 12.19 2.37 4.66
CA ASN A 68 11.29 2.75 3.56
C ASN A 68 10.95 4.25 3.50
#